data_AF-A0A2G6L0Z9-F1
#
_entry.id   AF-A0A2G6L0Z9-F1
#
_cell.length_a   1.000
_cell.length_b   1.000
_cell.length_c   1.000
_cell.angle_alpha   90.00
_cell.angle_beta   90.00
_cell.angle_gamma   90.00
#
_symmetry.space_group_name_H-M   'P 1'
#
loop_
_entity.id
_entity.type
_entity.pdbx_description
1 polymer ?
#
loop_
_entity_poly.entity_id
_entity_poly.type
_entity_poly.pdbx_seq_one_letter_code
_entity_poly.pdbx_strand_id
1 'polypeptide(L)'
;MLQEKYTAFKNDVLAQAVTDGYFDGKFTRKQIVLSDDLKSADILVTYDTGKRYVFGQTTFKQDFLDDDVFQRFVAYEPGEVYSSTSVANVQRDLYNSNYVKMIDIDSTPVTADKNVPVVFTLTPKKNKKHMFAIGYGTDTGVRAKYEFDWRWVNRRGHQLIANAFASQIEQSAGVEYRIPADKPATDYYKLFANVDRKKDDDTDSLLWNLGGAYHDQQGNWQREFGIKWQQEDFTLGDDSGNIGLLTPYAKMTYRKADDFLNISRGLMLSGELTGAHDALLSDVSFLQAVARAKVVRKFGEVNKVTLSAAVGRTWVDDFHQLP
;
A
#
# COMPACT_ATOMS: atom_id res chain seq x y z
N MET A 1 17.67 35.02 16.62
CA MET A 1 18.20 34.52 15.34
C MET A 1 19.49 33.69 15.44
N LEU A 2 20.68 34.21 15.82
CA LEU A 2 21.92 33.40 15.85
C LEU A 2 21.95 32.32 16.96
N GLN A 3 21.50 32.65 18.17
CA GLN A 3 21.36 31.70 19.29
C GLN A 3 20.37 30.56 18.98
N GLU A 4 19.29 30.86 18.27
CA GLU A 4 18.30 29.87 17.84
C GLU A 4 18.89 28.90 16.83
N LYS A 5 19.63 29.39 15.83
CA LYS A 5 20.30 28.53 14.84
C LYS A 5 21.34 27.60 15.49
N TYR A 6 22.13 28.11 16.44
CA TYR A 6 23.09 27.29 17.19
C TYR A 6 22.40 26.21 18.04
N THR A 7 21.32 26.57 18.72
CA THR A 7 20.54 25.62 19.52
C THR A 7 19.86 24.57 18.65
N ALA A 8 19.29 24.97 17.51
CA ALA A 8 18.71 24.07 16.52
C ALA A 8 19.76 23.07 16.01
N PHE A 9 20.93 23.55 15.57
CA PHE A 9 22.03 22.67 15.13
C PHE A 9 22.41 21.62 16.17
N LYS A 10 22.55 22.01 17.45
CA LYS A 10 22.88 21.07 18.51
C LYS A 10 21.78 20.04 18.74
N ASN A 11 20.52 20.45 18.66
CA ASN A 11 19.38 19.55 18.79
C ASN A 11 19.31 18.58 17.60
N ASP A 12 19.61 19.04 16.38
CA ASP A 12 19.68 18.20 15.19
C ASP A 12 20.77 17.13 15.31
N VAL A 13 21.96 17.51 15.82
CA VAL A 13 23.05 16.55 16.10
C VAL A 13 22.64 15.51 17.14
N LEU A 14 21.99 15.93 18.24
CA LEU A 14 21.50 14.99 19.25
C LEU A 14 20.39 14.07 18.72
N ALA A 15 19.46 14.63 17.94
CA ALA A 15 18.39 13.87 17.32
C ALA A 15 18.95 12.82 16.36
N GLN A 16 19.89 13.20 15.49
CA GLN A 16 20.56 12.29 14.57
C GLN A 16 21.34 11.20 15.32
N ALA A 17 22.06 11.56 16.38
CA ALA A 17 22.79 10.61 17.22
C ALA A 17 21.84 9.55 17.82
N VAL A 18 20.69 9.96 18.35
CA VAL A 18 19.67 9.04 18.86
C VAL A 18 19.07 8.19 17.72
N THR A 19 18.78 8.80 16.57
CA THR A 19 18.26 8.09 15.39
C THR A 19 19.19 6.98 14.93
N ASP A 20 20.50 7.22 14.98
CA ASP A 20 21.53 6.26 14.57
C ASP A 20 22.01 5.34 15.71
N GLY A 21 21.48 5.47 16.94
CA GLY A 21 21.81 4.58 18.05
C GLY A 21 23.06 4.93 18.86
N TYR A 22 23.46 6.21 18.86
CA TYR A 22 24.54 6.75 19.69
C TYR A 22 24.01 7.32 21.02
N PHE A 23 23.48 6.45 21.88
CA PHE A 23 22.81 6.87 23.12
C PHE A 23 23.76 7.44 24.20
N ASP A 24 25.05 7.13 24.11
CA ASP A 24 26.06 7.62 25.05
C ASP A 24 26.72 8.94 24.59
N GLY A 25 26.31 9.46 23.43
CA GLY A 25 26.98 10.58 22.79
C GLY A 25 26.80 11.90 23.54
N LYS A 26 27.86 12.72 23.59
CA LYS A 26 27.87 13.98 24.35
C LYS A 26 28.73 15.05 23.68
N PHE A 27 28.32 16.32 23.85
CA PHE A 27 29.17 17.44 23.46
C PHE A 27 30.35 17.60 24.42
N THR A 28 31.57 17.39 23.92
CA THR A 28 32.82 17.61 24.64
C THR A 28 33.32 19.04 24.49
N ARG A 29 32.93 19.75 23.43
CA ARG A 29 33.21 21.18 23.23
C ARG A 29 31.97 21.93 22.77
N LYS A 30 31.72 23.11 23.37
CA LYS A 30 30.60 24.03 23.07
C LYS A 30 31.07 25.47 23.23
N GLN A 31 31.76 26.02 22.24
CA GLN A 31 32.36 27.37 22.32
C GLN A 31 31.90 28.24 21.15
N ILE A 32 31.70 29.52 21.44
CA ILE A 32 31.48 30.57 20.43
C ILE A 32 32.59 31.59 20.65
N VAL A 33 33.42 31.80 19.65
CA VAL A 33 34.52 32.77 19.66
C VAL A 33 34.08 33.96 18.84
N LEU A 34 34.11 35.15 19.44
CA LEU A 34 33.70 36.39 18.78
C LEU A 34 34.95 37.17 18.34
N SER A 35 34.98 37.60 17.08
CA SER A 35 36.03 38.44 16.52
C SER A 35 35.44 39.81 16.21
N ASP A 36 35.74 40.79 17.05
CA ASP A 36 35.14 42.14 16.96
C ASP A 36 35.72 42.96 15.80
N ASP A 37 36.98 42.72 15.45
CA ASP A 37 37.70 43.28 14.31
C ASP A 37 37.13 42.80 12.97
N LEU A 38 36.82 41.50 12.88
CA LEU A 38 36.25 40.86 11.70
C LEU A 38 34.71 40.89 11.67
N LYS A 39 34.08 41.43 12.72
CA LYS A 39 32.61 41.41 12.93
C LYS A 39 32.02 40.02 12.67
N SER A 40 32.69 38.98 13.17
CA SER A 40 32.35 37.58 12.92
C SER A 40 32.34 36.75 14.21
N ALA A 41 31.79 35.53 14.12
CA ALA A 41 31.74 34.58 15.21
C ALA A 41 32.05 33.17 14.71
N ASP A 42 33.02 32.51 15.33
CA ASP A 42 33.40 31.12 15.06
C ASP A 42 32.76 30.18 16.08
N ILE A 43 32.06 29.17 15.60
CA ILE A 43 31.38 28.19 16.43
C ILE A 43 32.23 26.90 16.47
N LEU A 44 32.75 26.57 17.65
CA LEU A 44 33.62 25.43 17.88
C LEU A 44 32.88 24.40 18.74
N VAL A 45 32.31 23.41 18.07
CA VAL A 45 31.54 22.33 18.69
C VAL A 45 32.19 20.99 18.37
N THR A 46 32.30 20.14 19.38
CA THR A 46 32.78 18.77 19.23
C THR A 46 31.78 17.86 19.91
N TYR A 47 31.25 16.90 19.16
CA TYR A 47 30.34 15.87 19.64
C TYR A 47 31.06 14.53 19.60
N ASP A 48 31.25 13.92 20.76
CA ASP A 48 31.75 12.56 20.89
C ASP A 48 30.55 11.62 20.84
N THR A 49 30.46 10.81 19.79
CA THR A 49 29.34 9.92 19.55
C THR A 49 29.37 8.68 20.45
N GLY A 50 30.52 8.34 21.05
CA GLY A 50 30.70 7.06 21.72
C GLY A 50 30.52 5.86 20.78
N LYS A 51 30.10 4.72 21.33
CA LYS A 51 29.83 3.51 20.55
C LYS A 51 28.39 3.48 20.05
N ARG A 52 28.22 3.01 18.81
CA ARG A 52 26.91 2.75 18.24
C ARG A 52 26.31 1.49 18.85
N TYR A 53 25.04 1.54 19.21
CA TYR A 53 24.30 0.39 19.71
C TYR A 53 23.78 -0.47 18.56
N VAL A 54 23.53 -1.74 18.85
CA VAL A 54 22.94 -2.71 17.91
C VAL A 54 21.53 -3.11 18.34
N PHE A 55 20.75 -3.67 17.42
CA PHE A 55 19.45 -4.26 17.72
C PHE A 55 19.58 -5.52 18.58
N GLY A 56 18.65 -5.66 19.52
CA GLY A 56 18.49 -6.84 20.34
C GLY A 56 17.42 -7.75 19.79
N GLN A 57 16.89 -8.61 20.65
CA GLN A 57 15.74 -9.43 20.27
C GLN A 57 14.50 -8.56 20.08
N THR A 58 13.78 -8.82 18.99
CA THR A 58 12.46 -8.22 18.72
C THR A 58 11.35 -9.17 19.15
N THR A 59 10.46 -8.69 20.02
CA THR A 59 9.38 -9.49 20.60
C THR A 59 8.03 -8.81 20.40
N PHE A 60 7.00 -9.60 20.09
CA PHE A 60 5.63 -9.14 19.95
C PHE A 60 4.78 -9.65 21.11
N LYS A 61 4.09 -8.75 21.82
CA LYS A 61 3.13 -9.09 22.88
C LYS A 61 1.71 -8.95 22.34
N GLN A 62 1.11 -10.09 22.00
CA GLN A 62 -0.22 -10.22 21.42
C GLN A 62 -0.70 -11.68 21.47
N ASP A 63 -1.98 -11.95 21.26
CA ASP A 63 -2.57 -13.30 21.30
C ASP A 63 -3.46 -13.67 20.09
N PHE A 64 -3.66 -12.76 19.14
CA PHE A 64 -4.67 -12.86 18.08
C PHE A 64 -4.17 -13.47 16.76
N LEU A 65 -2.86 -13.40 16.45
CA LEU A 65 -2.22 -14.08 15.32
C LEU A 65 -0.98 -14.87 15.81
N ASP A 66 -0.38 -15.64 14.92
CA ASP A 66 0.89 -16.32 15.18
C ASP A 66 2.06 -15.32 15.06
N ASP A 67 3.10 -15.50 15.88
CA ASP A 67 4.22 -14.55 15.96
C ASP A 67 5.01 -14.48 14.64
N ASP A 68 5.04 -15.55 13.85
CA ASP A 68 5.67 -15.61 12.53
C ASP A 68 5.06 -14.59 11.55
N VAL A 69 3.77 -14.28 11.68
CA VAL A 69 3.12 -13.23 10.91
C VAL A 69 3.76 -11.87 11.22
N PHE A 70 4.03 -11.58 12.50
CA PHE A 70 4.61 -10.30 12.94
C PHE A 70 6.11 -10.21 12.69
N GLN A 71 6.84 -11.33 12.82
CA GLN A 71 8.28 -11.35 12.54
C GLN A 71 8.60 -10.98 11.09
N ARG A 72 7.72 -11.30 10.13
CA ARG A 72 7.86 -10.87 8.72
C ARG A 72 7.77 -9.36 8.49
N PHE A 73 7.31 -8.57 9.46
CA PHE A 73 7.36 -7.10 9.38
C PHE A 73 8.74 -6.53 9.77
N VAL A 74 9.58 -7.33 10.43
CA VAL A 74 10.89 -6.89 10.92
C VAL A 74 11.91 -7.02 9.79
N ALA A 75 12.37 -5.88 9.28
CA ALA A 75 13.36 -5.80 8.21
C ALA A 75 14.79 -5.52 8.73
N TYR A 76 15.09 -6.00 9.93
CA TYR A 76 16.40 -5.93 10.58
C TYR A 76 16.63 -7.16 11.45
N GLU A 77 17.89 -7.49 11.72
CA GLU A 77 18.28 -8.65 12.52
C GLU A 77 18.94 -8.25 13.84
N PRO A 78 18.84 -9.07 14.90
CA PRO A 78 19.61 -8.87 16.12
C PRO A 78 21.12 -8.81 15.82
N GLY A 79 21.81 -7.81 16.37
CA GLY A 79 23.23 -7.54 16.12
C GLY A 79 23.49 -6.54 14.98
N GLU A 80 22.50 -6.22 14.14
CA GLU A 80 22.61 -5.12 13.19
C GLU A 80 22.62 -3.76 13.90
N VAL A 81 23.17 -2.73 13.26
CA VAL A 81 23.23 -1.38 13.84
C VAL A 81 21.82 -0.84 14.11
N TYR A 82 21.62 -0.28 15.30
CA TYR A 82 20.33 0.28 15.67
C TYR A 82 19.98 1.48 14.78
N SER A 83 18.69 1.56 14.41
CA SER A 83 18.10 2.75 13.81
C SER A 83 16.66 2.93 14.26
N SER A 84 16.31 4.09 14.82
CA SER A 84 14.93 4.39 15.15
C SER A 84 14.03 4.47 13.90
N THR A 85 14.62 4.76 12.73
CA THR A 85 13.92 4.73 11.44
C THR A 85 13.46 3.32 11.08
N SER A 86 14.27 2.29 11.34
CA SER A 86 13.87 0.90 11.11
C SER A 86 12.73 0.49 12.02
N VAL A 87 12.76 0.87 13.31
CA VAL A 87 11.65 0.64 14.25
C VAL A 87 10.37 1.34 13.78
N ALA A 88 10.48 2.60 13.33
CA ALA A 88 9.35 3.35 12.79
C ALA A 88 8.76 2.73 11.51
N ASN A 89 9.60 2.13 10.65
CA ASN A 89 9.14 1.41 9.46
C ASN A 89 8.31 0.18 9.86
N VAL A 90 8.77 -0.63 10.83
CA VAL A 90 7.99 -1.76 11.36
C VAL A 90 6.64 -1.27 11.91
N GLN A 91 6.64 -0.20 12.70
CA GLN A 91 5.42 0.39 13.24
C GLN A 91 4.45 0.81 12.12
N ARG A 92 4.95 1.50 11.08
CA ARG A 92 4.16 1.93 9.93
C ARG A 92 3.56 0.74 9.18
N ASP A 93 4.36 -0.28 8.94
CA ASP A 93 3.96 -1.46 8.17
C ASP A 93 2.93 -2.29 8.95
N LEU A 94 3.07 -2.40 10.28
CA LEU A 94 2.04 -2.96 11.17
C LEU A 94 0.72 -2.17 11.13
N TYR A 95 0.76 -0.84 11.10
CA TYR A 95 -0.46 -0.04 10.93
C TYR A 95 -1.13 -0.26 9.57
N ASN A 96 -0.32 -0.38 8.50
CA ASN A 96 -0.78 -0.58 7.13
C ASN A 96 -1.31 -2.00 6.87
N SER A 97 -0.90 -3.00 7.66
CA SER A 97 -1.40 -4.38 7.59
C SER A 97 -2.91 -4.55 7.81
N ASN A 98 -3.55 -3.54 8.40
CA ASN A 98 -4.93 -3.54 8.87
C ASN A 98 -5.22 -4.50 10.05
N TYR A 99 -4.23 -5.20 10.62
CA TYR A 99 -4.40 -6.02 11.83
C TYR A 99 -4.46 -5.19 13.11
N VAL A 100 -3.57 -4.19 13.22
CA VAL A 100 -3.27 -3.53 14.50
C VAL A 100 -3.95 -2.17 14.60
N LYS A 101 -4.54 -1.89 15.76
CA LYS A 101 -5.17 -0.61 16.11
C LYS A 101 -4.20 0.34 16.81
N MET A 102 -3.42 -0.20 17.75
CA MET A 102 -2.50 0.56 18.59
C MET A 102 -1.23 -0.26 18.80
N ILE A 103 -0.10 0.44 18.80
CA ILE A 103 1.24 -0.13 18.98
C ILE A 103 1.91 0.67 20.09
N ASP A 104 2.30 -0.01 21.15
CA ASP A 104 3.19 0.52 22.17
C ASP A 104 4.58 -0.11 21.97
N ILE A 105 5.63 0.72 21.97
CA ILE A 105 6.99 0.32 21.61
C ILE A 105 7.90 0.64 22.79
N ASP A 106 8.53 -0.40 23.33
CA ASP A 106 9.65 -0.27 24.27
C ASP A 106 10.95 -0.59 23.53
N SER A 107 11.82 0.41 23.44
CA SER A 107 13.16 0.31 22.85
C SER A 107 14.22 0.84 23.82
N THR A 108 14.06 0.58 25.11
CA THR A 108 14.99 1.04 26.15
C THR A 108 16.37 0.41 25.97
N PRO A 109 17.46 1.19 25.79
CA PRO A 109 18.79 0.63 25.57
C PRO A 109 19.35 -0.08 26.81
N VAL A 110 19.94 -1.25 26.60
CA VAL A 110 20.74 -1.97 27.61
C VAL A 110 22.19 -1.48 27.49
N THR A 111 22.57 -0.55 28.37
CA THR A 111 23.82 0.21 28.27
C THR A 111 25.07 -0.65 28.48
N ALA A 112 24.98 -1.73 29.25
CA ALA A 112 26.08 -2.66 29.51
C ALA A 112 26.53 -3.38 28.23
N ASP A 113 25.56 -3.86 27.44
CA ASP A 113 25.81 -4.69 26.25
C ASP A 113 25.76 -3.89 24.94
N LYS A 114 25.48 -2.58 25.00
CA LYS A 114 25.29 -1.70 23.83
C LYS A 114 24.23 -2.26 22.86
N ASN A 115 23.16 -2.77 23.44
CA ASN A 115 22.11 -3.49 22.74
C ASN A 115 20.74 -2.84 23.00
N VAL A 116 19.85 -2.82 22.02
CA VAL A 116 18.49 -2.28 22.13
C VAL A 116 17.47 -3.38 21.81
N PRO A 117 16.94 -4.10 22.82
CA PRO A 117 15.79 -4.96 22.61
C PRO A 117 14.58 -4.12 22.20
N VAL A 118 13.74 -4.65 21.31
CA VAL A 118 12.55 -3.93 20.82
C VAL A 118 11.32 -4.77 21.12
N VAL A 119 10.45 -4.26 21.99
CA VAL A 119 9.21 -4.94 22.37
C VAL A 119 8.02 -4.16 21.80
N PHE A 120 7.26 -4.82 20.95
CA PHE A 120 6.01 -4.30 20.40
C PHE A 120 4.82 -4.89 21.14
N THR A 121 4.06 -4.08 21.86
CA THR A 121 2.78 -4.49 22.45
C THR A 121 1.65 -4.08 21.51
N LEU A 122 0.95 -5.08 20.95
CA LEU A 122 -0.02 -4.86 19.88
C LEU A 122 -1.45 -5.00 20.39
N THR A 123 -2.28 -4.00 20.12
CA THR A 123 -3.73 -4.08 20.33
C THR A 123 -4.42 -4.27 18.97
N PRO A 124 -5.22 -5.34 18.77
CA PRO A 124 -5.84 -5.60 17.48
C PRO A 124 -6.95 -4.60 17.13
N LYS A 125 -7.19 -4.40 15.82
CA LYS A 125 -8.45 -3.82 15.33
C LYS A 125 -9.62 -4.77 15.61
N LYS A 126 -10.86 -4.30 15.50
CA LYS A 126 -12.00 -5.22 15.48
C LYS A 126 -11.86 -6.17 14.29
N ASN A 127 -11.94 -7.48 14.52
CA ASN A 127 -11.69 -8.48 13.46
C ASN A 127 -12.61 -8.27 12.24
N LYS A 128 -13.89 -7.95 12.49
CA LYS A 128 -14.89 -7.72 11.46
C LYS A 128 -15.20 -6.23 11.32
N LYS A 129 -15.16 -5.69 10.10
CA LYS A 129 -15.68 -4.35 9.75
C LYS A 129 -16.77 -4.49 8.69
N HIS A 130 -17.83 -3.73 8.89
CA HIS A 130 -18.94 -3.59 7.95
C HIS A 130 -18.98 -2.12 7.53
N MET A 131 -19.11 -1.87 6.23
CA MET A 131 -19.34 -0.54 5.69
C MET A 131 -20.57 -0.57 4.79
N PHE A 132 -21.48 0.35 5.03
CA PHE A 132 -22.67 0.55 4.22
C PHE A 132 -22.61 1.97 3.65
N ALA A 133 -22.88 2.11 2.35
CA ALA A 133 -22.99 3.41 1.70
C ALA A 133 -24.21 3.44 0.80
N ILE A 134 -24.92 4.56 0.78
CA ILE A 134 -26.05 4.83 -0.10
C ILE A 134 -25.75 6.14 -0.84
N GLY A 135 -26.10 6.20 -2.11
CA GLY A 135 -25.95 7.41 -2.91
C GLY A 135 -26.96 7.50 -4.03
N TYR A 136 -26.92 8.61 -4.76
CA TYR A 136 -27.75 8.85 -5.93
C TYR A 136 -26.90 9.50 -7.03
N GLY A 137 -27.07 9.03 -8.26
CA GLY A 137 -26.52 9.64 -9.47
C GLY A 137 -27.66 9.95 -10.45
N THR A 138 -27.53 11.02 -11.24
CA THR A 138 -28.53 11.35 -12.27
C THR A 138 -28.59 10.31 -13.39
N ASP A 139 -27.48 9.60 -13.60
CA ASP A 139 -27.24 8.55 -14.58
C ASP A 139 -27.45 7.13 -14.00
N THR A 140 -27.08 6.91 -12.75
CA THR A 140 -27.16 5.56 -12.12
C THR A 140 -28.39 5.35 -11.23
N GLY A 141 -29.12 6.42 -10.94
CA GLY A 141 -30.19 6.43 -9.93
C GLY A 141 -29.66 6.14 -8.52
N VAL A 142 -30.51 5.52 -7.69
CA VAL A 142 -30.16 5.11 -6.32
C VAL A 142 -29.15 3.97 -6.39
N ARG A 143 -28.10 4.07 -5.56
CA ARG A 143 -27.07 3.05 -5.41
C ARG A 143 -26.81 2.73 -3.95
N ALA A 144 -26.52 1.46 -3.69
CA ALA A 144 -26.13 0.96 -2.37
C ALA A 144 -24.84 0.13 -2.50
N LYS A 145 -23.99 0.22 -1.49
CA LYS A 145 -22.75 -0.54 -1.38
C LYS A 145 -22.64 -1.14 0.02
N TYR A 146 -22.23 -2.40 0.07
CA TYR A 146 -21.85 -3.11 1.28
C TYR A 146 -20.43 -3.64 1.13
N GLU A 147 -19.57 -3.39 2.12
CA GLU A 147 -18.26 -4.02 2.24
C GLU A 147 -18.14 -4.72 3.59
N PHE A 148 -17.62 -5.94 3.56
CA PHE A 148 -17.29 -6.74 4.72
C PHE A 148 -15.81 -7.10 4.72
N ASP A 149 -15.08 -6.59 5.72
CA ASP A 149 -13.68 -6.93 5.95
C ASP A 149 -13.59 -7.89 7.14
N TRP A 150 -13.26 -9.16 6.89
CA TRP A 150 -12.81 -10.09 7.91
C TRP A 150 -11.28 -10.08 7.94
N ARG A 151 -10.74 -9.23 8.83
CA ARG A 151 -9.31 -8.86 8.87
C ARG A 151 -8.39 -10.04 9.11
N TRP A 152 -8.80 -11.05 9.87
CA TRP A 152 -8.11 -12.33 9.91
C TRP A 152 -9.08 -13.49 10.16
N VAL A 153 -9.07 -14.47 9.27
CA VAL A 153 -9.92 -15.68 9.34
C VAL A 153 -9.25 -16.81 10.12
N ASN A 154 -7.93 -16.78 10.28
CA ASN A 154 -7.12 -17.75 10.99
C ASN A 154 -5.91 -17.06 11.66
N ARG A 155 -5.15 -17.80 12.47
CA ARG A 155 -3.97 -17.27 13.18
C ARG A 155 -2.79 -16.94 12.27
N ARG A 156 -2.77 -17.45 11.03
CA ARG A 156 -1.76 -17.14 10.00
C ARG A 156 -1.99 -15.79 9.30
N GLY A 157 -3.02 -15.05 9.70
CA GLY A 157 -3.30 -13.71 9.17
C GLY A 157 -4.01 -13.70 7.82
N HIS A 158 -4.58 -14.82 7.35
CA HIS A 158 -5.34 -14.80 6.10
C HIS A 158 -6.56 -13.89 6.22
N GLN A 159 -6.92 -13.15 5.17
CA GLN A 159 -8.00 -12.16 5.19
C GLN A 159 -9.11 -12.56 4.22
N LEU A 160 -10.35 -12.14 4.50
CA LEU A 160 -11.47 -12.29 3.58
C LEU A 160 -12.18 -10.94 3.43
N ILE A 161 -12.33 -10.49 2.19
CA ILE A 161 -13.06 -9.28 1.83
C ILE A 161 -14.25 -9.71 0.98
N ALA A 162 -15.43 -9.18 1.31
CA ALA A 162 -16.60 -9.35 0.47
C ALA A 162 -17.23 -8.00 0.17
N ASN A 163 -17.66 -7.80 -1.06
CA ASN A 163 -18.32 -6.58 -1.51
C ASN A 163 -19.62 -6.91 -2.23
N ALA A 164 -20.61 -6.05 -2.06
CA ALA A 164 -21.82 -6.04 -2.85
C ALA A 164 -22.15 -4.60 -3.24
N PHE A 165 -22.54 -4.40 -4.49
CA PHE A 165 -22.96 -3.12 -5.03
C PHE A 165 -24.22 -3.33 -5.85
N ALA A 166 -25.17 -2.40 -5.73
CA ALA A 166 -26.38 -2.41 -6.53
C ALA A 166 -26.78 -0.98 -6.89
N SER A 167 -27.10 -0.79 -8.15
CA SER A 167 -27.72 0.40 -8.73
C SER A 167 -28.76 -0.02 -9.76
N GLN A 168 -29.40 0.94 -10.42
CA GLN A 168 -30.40 0.65 -11.45
C GLN A 168 -29.78 -0.02 -12.68
N ILE A 169 -28.54 0.32 -13.03
CA ILE A 169 -27.87 -0.14 -14.25
C ILE A 169 -26.75 -1.15 -14.02
N GLU A 170 -26.28 -1.30 -12.78
CA GLU A 170 -25.12 -2.14 -12.45
C GLU A 170 -25.34 -2.82 -11.10
N GLN A 171 -25.07 -4.12 -11.03
CA GLN A 171 -24.99 -4.89 -9.80
C GLN A 171 -23.71 -5.72 -9.78
N SER A 172 -23.02 -5.76 -8.65
CA SER A 172 -21.84 -6.62 -8.50
C SER A 172 -21.75 -7.24 -7.12
N ALA A 173 -21.20 -8.43 -7.07
CA ALA A 173 -20.86 -9.11 -5.82
C ALA A 173 -19.50 -9.78 -5.97
N GLY A 174 -18.65 -9.63 -4.97
CA GLY A 174 -17.28 -10.11 -5.00
C GLY A 174 -16.84 -10.67 -3.67
N VAL A 175 -15.95 -11.65 -3.72
CA VAL A 175 -15.21 -12.16 -2.58
C VAL A 175 -13.74 -12.31 -2.94
N GLU A 176 -12.86 -11.89 -2.04
CA GLU A 176 -11.42 -11.97 -2.17
C GLU A 176 -10.82 -12.56 -0.89
N TYR A 177 -10.08 -13.65 -1.02
CA TYR A 177 -9.33 -14.30 0.04
C TYR A 177 -7.85 -13.98 -0.11
N ARG A 178 -7.24 -13.34 0.89
CA ARG A 178 -5.81 -12.94 0.87
C ARG A 178 -4.97 -13.80 1.81
N ILE A 179 -3.81 -14.21 1.32
CA ILE A 179 -2.79 -14.95 2.05
C ILE A 179 -1.55 -14.06 2.14
N PRO A 180 -1.14 -13.58 3.32
CA PRO A 180 0.03 -12.70 3.46
C PRO A 180 1.31 -13.38 2.98
N ALA A 181 2.08 -12.69 2.13
CA ALA A 181 3.37 -13.15 1.61
C ALA A 181 4.54 -12.62 2.48
N ASP A 182 5.73 -12.45 1.90
CA ASP A 182 6.95 -12.13 2.65
C ASP A 182 6.91 -10.77 3.35
N LYS A 183 6.22 -9.78 2.77
CA LYS A 183 5.96 -8.47 3.39
C LYS A 183 4.46 -8.33 3.66
N PRO A 184 3.95 -8.80 4.81
CA PRO A 184 2.50 -8.86 5.07
C PRO A 184 1.78 -7.51 5.08
N ALA A 185 2.51 -6.40 5.11
CA ALA A 185 1.97 -5.06 4.97
C ALA A 185 1.51 -4.72 3.54
N THR A 186 2.10 -5.36 2.52
CA THR A 186 1.90 -4.99 1.11
C THR A 186 1.74 -6.18 0.16
N ASP A 187 2.32 -7.33 0.49
CA ASP A 187 2.48 -8.44 -0.42
C ASP A 187 1.56 -9.60 -0.01
N TYR A 188 0.80 -10.14 -0.95
CA TYR A 188 -0.15 -11.22 -0.69
C TYR A 188 -0.51 -11.99 -1.95
N TYR A 189 -0.82 -13.28 -1.78
CA TYR A 189 -1.54 -14.06 -2.78
C TYR A 189 -3.04 -13.84 -2.56
N LYS A 190 -3.80 -13.68 -3.65
CA LYS A 190 -5.26 -13.57 -3.59
C LYS A 190 -5.94 -14.64 -4.43
N LEU A 191 -7.04 -15.16 -3.90
CA LEU A 191 -8.04 -15.92 -4.64
C LEU A 191 -9.30 -15.09 -4.67
N PHE A 192 -9.94 -14.96 -5.83
CA PHE A 192 -11.11 -14.09 -5.95
C PHE A 192 -12.19 -14.72 -6.82
N ALA A 193 -13.43 -14.40 -6.48
CA ALA A 193 -14.60 -14.68 -7.31
C ALA A 193 -15.48 -13.42 -7.35
N ASN A 194 -15.85 -12.97 -8.55
CA ASN A 194 -16.70 -11.80 -8.74
C ASN A 194 -17.78 -12.10 -9.77
N VAL A 195 -18.96 -11.52 -9.57
CA VAL A 195 -20.02 -11.46 -10.56
C VAL A 195 -20.40 -10.00 -10.76
N ASP A 196 -20.47 -9.59 -12.01
CA ASP A 196 -20.82 -8.25 -12.43
C ASP A 196 -21.97 -8.37 -13.44
N ARG A 197 -23.07 -7.66 -13.18
CA ARG A 197 -24.19 -7.53 -14.11
C ARG A 197 -24.33 -6.07 -14.50
N LYS A 198 -24.37 -5.81 -15.80
CA LYS A 198 -24.64 -4.49 -16.36
C LYS A 198 -25.88 -4.57 -17.24
N LYS A 199 -26.86 -3.71 -17.00
CA LYS A 199 -28.06 -3.60 -17.82
C LYS A 199 -28.42 -2.14 -18.05
N ASP A 200 -28.29 -1.68 -19.29
CA ASP A 200 -28.74 -0.37 -19.76
C ASP A 200 -29.55 -0.53 -21.06
N ASP A 201 -29.85 0.56 -21.77
CA ASP A 201 -30.73 0.53 -22.95
C ASP A 201 -30.16 -0.31 -24.10
N ASP A 202 -28.82 -0.38 -24.23
CA ASP A 202 -28.14 -1.05 -25.34
C ASP A 202 -27.26 -2.24 -24.90
N THR A 203 -27.14 -2.48 -23.59
CA THR A 203 -26.28 -3.53 -23.00
C THR A 203 -27.05 -4.38 -21.99
N ASP A 204 -26.98 -5.71 -22.10
CA ASP A 204 -27.25 -6.65 -20.99
C ASP A 204 -26.07 -7.63 -20.93
N SER A 205 -25.25 -7.55 -19.88
CA SER A 205 -24.08 -8.42 -19.69
C SER A 205 -24.04 -8.98 -18.26
N LEU A 206 -23.71 -10.27 -18.16
CA LEU A 206 -23.42 -10.98 -16.92
C LEU A 206 -22.03 -11.62 -17.01
N LEU A 207 -21.08 -11.04 -16.28
CA LEU A 207 -19.69 -11.47 -16.23
C LEU A 207 -19.38 -12.15 -14.90
N TRP A 208 -18.88 -13.39 -14.97
CA TRP A 208 -18.29 -14.12 -13.86
C TRP A 208 -16.78 -14.12 -13.98
N ASN A 209 -16.08 -13.86 -12.88
CA ASN A 209 -14.62 -13.95 -12.79
C ASN A 209 -14.25 -14.88 -11.63
N LEU A 210 -13.37 -15.85 -11.87
CA LEU A 210 -12.75 -16.68 -10.84
C LEU A 210 -11.26 -16.74 -11.09
N GLY A 211 -10.42 -16.40 -10.12
CA GLY A 211 -8.98 -16.35 -10.38
C GLY A 211 -8.10 -16.33 -9.16
N GLY A 212 -6.81 -16.37 -9.44
CA GLY A 212 -5.74 -16.26 -8.47
C GLY A 212 -4.67 -15.30 -8.97
N ALA A 213 -4.08 -14.53 -8.06
CA ALA A 213 -3.02 -13.59 -8.38
C ALA A 213 -2.04 -13.40 -7.22
N TYR A 214 -0.82 -12.98 -7.56
CA TYR A 214 0.15 -12.45 -6.63
C TYR A 214 0.17 -10.93 -6.73
N HIS A 215 0.06 -10.25 -5.59
CA HIS A 215 0.13 -8.80 -5.48
C HIS A 215 1.33 -8.42 -4.61
N ASP A 216 2.12 -7.44 -5.04
CA ASP A 216 3.23 -6.92 -4.25
C ASP A 216 3.46 -5.41 -4.46
N GLN A 217 4.14 -4.79 -3.49
CA GLN A 217 4.52 -3.38 -3.57
C GLN A 217 6.03 -3.16 -3.40
N GLN A 218 6.63 -2.47 -4.36
CA GLN A 218 8.03 -2.03 -4.32
C GLN A 218 8.12 -0.51 -4.41
N GLY A 219 8.28 0.13 -3.25
CA GLY A 219 8.24 1.58 -3.14
C GLY A 219 6.89 2.12 -3.61
N ASN A 220 6.90 2.84 -4.73
CA ASN A 220 5.71 3.45 -5.32
C ASN A 220 5.06 2.58 -6.42
N TRP A 221 5.63 1.42 -6.72
CA TRP A 221 5.09 0.48 -7.70
C TRP A 221 4.26 -0.58 -7.01
N GLN A 222 3.00 -0.71 -7.44
CA GLN A 222 2.10 -1.81 -7.10
C GLN A 222 2.01 -2.73 -8.31
N ARG A 223 2.21 -4.02 -8.12
CA ARG A 223 2.22 -4.99 -9.21
C ARG A 223 1.27 -6.13 -8.87
N GLU A 224 0.61 -6.65 -9.90
CA GLU A 224 -0.28 -7.79 -9.78
C GLU A 224 -0.12 -8.67 -11.00
N PHE A 225 0.08 -9.96 -10.77
CA PHE A 225 0.21 -10.97 -11.82
C PHE A 225 -0.71 -12.11 -11.48
N GLY A 226 -1.57 -12.51 -12.42
CA GLY A 226 -2.57 -13.51 -12.13
C GLY A 226 -3.11 -14.20 -13.36
N ILE A 227 -4.00 -15.14 -13.09
CA ILE A 227 -4.79 -15.84 -14.08
C ILE A 227 -6.23 -15.90 -13.58
N LYS A 228 -7.19 -15.69 -14.49
CA LYS A 228 -8.61 -15.78 -14.19
C LYS A 228 -9.35 -16.52 -15.28
N TRP A 229 -10.33 -17.31 -14.87
CA TRP A 229 -11.43 -17.73 -15.72
C TRP A 229 -12.47 -16.62 -15.75
N GLN A 230 -12.93 -16.26 -16.94
CA GLN A 230 -13.99 -15.29 -17.17
C GLN A 230 -15.10 -15.96 -17.99
N GLN A 231 -16.34 -15.86 -17.54
CA GLN A 231 -17.51 -16.27 -18.34
C GLN A 231 -18.40 -15.06 -18.52
N GLU A 232 -18.66 -14.66 -19.74
CA GLU A 232 -19.53 -13.52 -20.05
C GLU A 232 -20.67 -13.93 -20.96
N ASP A 233 -21.88 -13.72 -20.50
CA ASP A 233 -23.10 -13.75 -21.31
C ASP A 233 -23.48 -12.30 -21.60
N PHE A 234 -23.50 -11.90 -22.87
CA PHE A 234 -23.71 -10.51 -23.25
C PHE A 234 -24.65 -10.35 -24.44
N THR A 235 -25.32 -9.20 -24.46
CA THR A 235 -26.03 -8.63 -25.60
C THR A 235 -25.64 -7.16 -25.68
N LEU A 236 -25.06 -6.74 -26.80
CA LEU A 236 -24.54 -5.39 -27.08
C LEU A 236 -25.07 -4.93 -28.44
N GLY A 237 -26.13 -4.11 -28.41
CA GLY A 237 -26.87 -3.78 -29.63
C GLY A 237 -27.44 -5.02 -30.32
N ASP A 238 -26.96 -5.33 -31.53
CA ASP A 238 -27.38 -6.49 -32.31
C ASP A 238 -26.50 -7.75 -32.08
N ASP A 239 -25.35 -7.60 -31.42
CA ASP A 239 -24.43 -8.70 -31.14
C ASP A 239 -24.78 -9.36 -29.79
N SER A 240 -24.74 -10.70 -29.74
CA SER A 240 -24.93 -11.45 -28.50
C SER A 240 -24.04 -12.69 -28.49
N GLY A 241 -23.64 -13.12 -27.30
CA GLY A 241 -22.75 -14.25 -27.17
C GLY A 241 -22.58 -14.71 -25.73
N ASN A 242 -21.98 -15.89 -25.61
CA ASN A 242 -21.59 -16.48 -24.34
C ASN A 242 -20.15 -16.99 -24.49
N ILE A 243 -19.20 -16.39 -23.79
CA ILE A 243 -17.76 -16.60 -24.00
C ILE A 243 -17.09 -16.96 -22.67
N GLY A 244 -16.33 -18.04 -22.68
CA GLY A 244 -15.39 -18.46 -21.64
C GLY A 244 -13.95 -18.11 -22.01
N LEU A 245 -13.21 -17.46 -21.12
CA LEU A 245 -11.83 -17.03 -21.34
C LEU A 245 -10.95 -17.41 -20.13
N LEU A 246 -9.91 -18.20 -20.37
CA LEU A 246 -8.80 -18.34 -19.44
C LEU A 246 -7.73 -17.29 -19.73
N THR A 247 -7.60 -16.35 -18.82
CA THR A 247 -6.95 -15.07 -19.08
C THR A 247 -5.81 -14.81 -18.08
N PRO A 248 -4.55 -15.10 -18.44
CA PRO A 248 -3.40 -14.50 -17.75
C PRO A 248 -3.40 -12.98 -17.89
N TYR A 249 -2.99 -12.29 -16.83
CA TYR A 249 -2.89 -10.84 -16.83
C TYR A 249 -1.74 -10.33 -15.95
N ALA A 250 -1.23 -9.15 -16.29
CA ALA A 250 -0.23 -8.41 -15.55
C ALA A 250 -0.64 -6.94 -15.44
N LYS A 251 -0.67 -6.41 -14.22
CA LYS A 251 -1.01 -5.02 -13.93
C LYS A 251 0.09 -4.37 -13.12
N MET A 252 0.52 -3.20 -13.54
CA MET A 252 1.52 -2.40 -12.85
C MET A 252 1.01 -0.98 -12.67
N THR A 253 1.05 -0.47 -11.44
CA THR A 253 0.63 0.89 -11.10
C THR A 253 1.74 1.60 -10.33
N TYR A 254 2.30 2.66 -10.91
CA TYR A 254 3.12 3.62 -10.17
C TYR A 254 2.24 4.71 -9.58
N ARG A 255 2.36 4.99 -8.28
CA ARG A 255 1.61 6.06 -7.62
C ARG A 255 2.51 6.85 -6.67
N LYS A 256 2.53 8.17 -6.83
CA LYS A 256 3.21 9.09 -5.93
C LYS A 256 2.35 10.33 -5.71
N ALA A 257 2.14 10.70 -4.45
CA ALA A 257 1.49 11.94 -4.06
C ALA A 257 2.23 12.53 -2.86
N ASP A 258 2.09 13.85 -2.66
CA ASP A 258 2.52 14.52 -1.44
C ASP A 258 1.61 14.21 -0.25
N ASP A 259 0.30 14.23 -0.46
CA ASP A 259 -0.71 13.82 0.50
C ASP A 259 -1.88 13.14 -0.25
N PHE A 260 -2.22 11.91 0.12
CA PHE A 260 -3.31 11.17 -0.54
C PHE A 260 -4.71 11.69 -0.18
N LEU A 261 -4.87 12.41 0.93
CA LEU A 261 -6.14 13.04 1.33
C LEU A 261 -6.34 14.39 0.64
N ASN A 262 -5.27 15.16 0.47
CA ASN A 262 -5.31 16.46 -0.20
C ASN A 262 -4.14 16.67 -1.19
N ILE A 263 -4.20 15.93 -2.30
CA ILE A 263 -3.12 15.89 -3.31
C ILE A 263 -2.89 17.28 -3.92
N SER A 264 -1.71 17.87 -3.72
CA SER A 264 -1.26 19.07 -4.44
C SER A 264 -0.30 18.74 -5.57
N ARG A 265 0.50 17.68 -5.43
CA ARG A 265 1.36 17.13 -6.50
C ARG A 265 1.24 15.61 -6.52
N GLY A 266 0.54 15.09 -7.53
CA GLY A 266 0.30 13.66 -7.72
C GLY A 266 0.70 13.18 -9.11
N LEU A 267 1.13 11.93 -9.21
CA LEU A 267 1.33 11.17 -10.44
C LEU A 267 0.84 9.73 -10.22
N MET A 268 -0.01 9.25 -11.12
CA MET A 268 -0.38 7.86 -11.25
C MET A 268 -0.14 7.42 -12.69
N LEU A 269 0.58 6.33 -12.88
CA LEU A 269 0.74 5.65 -14.16
C LEU A 269 0.30 4.20 -13.96
N SER A 270 -0.54 3.67 -14.85
CA SER A 270 -1.02 2.28 -14.79
C SER A 270 -0.86 1.65 -16.16
N GLY A 271 -0.34 0.43 -16.20
CA GLY A 271 -0.33 -0.44 -17.36
C GLY A 271 -0.99 -1.77 -17.01
N GLU A 272 -1.75 -2.32 -17.95
CA GLU A 272 -2.42 -3.62 -17.82
C GLU A 272 -2.29 -4.36 -19.15
N LEU A 273 -1.81 -5.60 -19.07
CA LEU A 273 -1.69 -6.51 -20.20
C LEU A 273 -2.49 -7.78 -19.86
N THR A 274 -3.35 -8.17 -20.78
CA THR A 274 -4.31 -9.26 -20.61
C THR A 274 -4.33 -10.06 -21.89
N GLY A 275 -4.38 -11.38 -21.84
CA GLY A 275 -4.52 -12.18 -23.06
C GLY A 275 -5.18 -13.51 -22.83
N ALA A 276 -5.72 -14.09 -23.88
CA ALA A 276 -6.30 -15.42 -23.93
C ALA A 276 -5.88 -16.11 -25.22
N HIS A 277 -5.90 -17.44 -25.23
CA HIS A 277 -5.57 -18.23 -26.42
C HIS A 277 -6.49 -19.44 -26.51
N ASP A 278 -7.06 -19.67 -27.69
CA ASP A 278 -7.96 -20.77 -28.03
C ASP A 278 -7.39 -22.19 -27.80
N ALA A 279 -6.07 -22.36 -27.90
CA ALA A 279 -5.36 -23.59 -27.57
C ALA A 279 -5.37 -23.93 -26.07
N LEU A 280 -5.85 -23.02 -25.22
CA LEU A 280 -6.09 -23.26 -23.79
C LEU A 280 -7.58 -23.57 -23.58
N LEU A 281 -8.16 -23.09 -22.48
CA LEU A 281 -9.58 -23.25 -22.18
C LEU A 281 -10.45 -22.08 -22.71
N SER A 282 -9.89 -21.21 -23.56
CA SER A 282 -10.56 -20.00 -24.02
C SER A 282 -11.29 -20.22 -25.32
N ASP A 283 -12.42 -19.55 -25.52
CA ASP A 283 -13.16 -19.59 -26.78
C ASP A 283 -12.53 -18.70 -27.86
N VAL A 284 -11.72 -17.71 -27.46
CA VAL A 284 -11.12 -16.70 -28.35
C VAL A 284 -9.65 -16.43 -27.99
N SER A 285 -8.85 -16.19 -29.03
CA SER A 285 -7.48 -15.68 -28.91
C SER A 285 -7.45 -14.16 -28.98
N PHE A 286 -6.94 -13.52 -27.92
CA PHE A 286 -6.73 -12.07 -27.93
C PHE A 286 -5.54 -11.64 -27.07
N LEU A 287 -5.04 -10.44 -27.37
CA LEU A 287 -4.13 -9.68 -26.52
C LEU A 287 -4.72 -8.29 -26.32
N GLN A 288 -4.74 -7.79 -25.10
CA GLN A 288 -5.20 -6.44 -24.78
C GLN A 288 -4.16 -5.72 -23.93
N ALA A 289 -3.81 -4.50 -24.33
CA ALA A 289 -2.94 -3.61 -23.58
C ALA A 289 -3.67 -2.30 -23.27
N VAL A 290 -3.69 -1.90 -22.00
CA VAL A 290 -4.30 -0.65 -21.54
C VAL A 290 -3.31 0.14 -20.70
N ALA A 291 -3.13 1.42 -21.03
CA ALA A 291 -2.32 2.36 -20.26
C ALA A 291 -3.16 3.56 -19.81
N ARG A 292 -2.99 3.97 -18.55
CA ARG A 292 -3.68 5.10 -17.94
C ARG A 292 -2.68 6.01 -17.22
N ALA A 293 -2.87 7.32 -17.32
CA ALA A 293 -2.08 8.31 -16.62
C ALA A 293 -2.99 9.34 -15.95
N LYS A 294 -2.65 9.72 -14.73
CA LYS A 294 -3.30 10.82 -14.00
C LYS A 294 -2.25 11.70 -13.34
N VAL A 295 -2.32 13.00 -13.60
CA VAL A 295 -1.40 14.01 -13.04
C VAL A 295 -2.23 15.04 -12.30
N VAL A 296 -1.81 15.35 -11.07
CA VAL A 296 -2.40 16.42 -10.26
C VAL A 296 -1.33 17.45 -9.97
N ARG A 297 -1.61 18.72 -10.25
CA ARG A 297 -0.72 19.85 -9.96
C ARG A 297 -1.51 21.04 -9.44
N LYS A 298 -1.07 21.56 -8.28
CA LYS A 298 -1.53 22.82 -7.72
C LYS A 298 -0.59 23.96 -8.15
N PHE A 299 -1.15 25.09 -8.58
CA PHE A 299 -0.46 26.31 -8.96
C PHE A 299 -0.95 27.48 -8.11
N GLY A 300 -0.04 28.22 -7.48
CA GLY A 300 -0.40 29.22 -6.48
C GLY A 300 -1.12 28.59 -5.28
N GLU A 301 -1.93 29.40 -4.58
CA GLU A 301 -2.54 28.97 -3.31
C GLU A 301 -3.84 28.18 -3.47
N VAL A 302 -4.52 28.29 -4.61
CA VAL A 302 -5.89 27.77 -4.79
C VAL A 302 -6.12 27.00 -6.08
N ASN A 303 -5.33 27.21 -7.14
CA ASN A 303 -5.63 26.61 -8.44
C ASN A 303 -5.09 25.18 -8.51
N LYS A 304 -5.96 24.21 -8.82
CA LYS A 304 -5.59 22.79 -8.94
C LYS A 304 -6.04 22.25 -10.29
N VAL A 305 -5.10 21.71 -11.04
CA VAL A 305 -5.34 21.07 -12.33
C VAL A 305 -5.16 19.57 -12.19
N THR A 306 -6.13 18.81 -12.71
CA THR A 306 -6.05 17.35 -12.83
C THR A 306 -6.15 16.98 -14.29
N LEU A 307 -5.13 16.32 -14.82
CA LEU A 307 -5.13 15.77 -16.17
C LEU A 307 -5.24 14.25 -16.07
N SER A 308 -6.12 13.64 -16.86
CA SER A 308 -6.26 12.19 -16.97
C SER A 308 -6.24 11.79 -18.44
N ALA A 309 -5.54 10.71 -18.76
CA ALA A 309 -5.47 10.15 -20.11
C ALA A 309 -5.51 8.62 -20.04
N ALA A 310 -6.11 7.98 -21.03
CA ALA A 310 -6.14 6.54 -21.18
C ALA A 310 -5.99 6.16 -22.66
N VAL A 311 -5.28 5.08 -22.94
CA VAL A 311 -5.15 4.48 -24.27
C VAL A 311 -5.25 2.96 -24.10
N GLY A 312 -5.95 2.31 -25.03
CA GLY A 312 -6.12 0.86 -25.03
C GLY A 312 -6.06 0.32 -26.44
N ARG A 313 -5.58 -0.91 -26.59
CA ARG A 313 -5.60 -1.64 -27.86
C ARG A 313 -5.85 -3.12 -27.60
N THR A 314 -6.80 -3.68 -28.35
CA THR A 314 -7.07 -5.12 -28.40
C THR A 314 -6.62 -5.63 -29.77
N TRP A 315 -5.88 -6.73 -29.78
CA TRP A 315 -5.56 -7.53 -30.95
C TRP A 315 -6.34 -8.84 -30.83
N VAL A 316 -7.21 -9.11 -31.78
CA VAL A 316 -8.11 -10.27 -31.79
C VAL A 316 -8.30 -10.73 -33.23
N ASP A 317 -8.49 -12.03 -33.42
CA ASP A 317 -8.73 -12.60 -34.75
C ASP A 317 -10.15 -12.33 -35.26
N ASP A 318 -11.16 -12.37 -34.39
CA ASP A 318 -12.56 -12.01 -34.69
C ASP A 318 -13.12 -11.07 -33.61
N PHE A 319 -13.45 -9.84 -34.01
CA PHE A 319 -13.92 -8.80 -33.09
C PHE A 319 -15.35 -9.05 -32.60
N HIS A 320 -16.20 -9.74 -33.38
CA HIS A 320 -17.59 -10.02 -32.96
C HIS A 320 -17.69 -11.08 -31.86
N GLN A 321 -16.57 -11.74 -31.55
CA GLN A 321 -16.47 -12.74 -30.49
C GLN A 321 -15.90 -12.15 -29.20
N LEU A 322 -15.77 -10.82 -29.07
CA LEU A 322 -15.43 -10.15 -27.82
C LEU A 322 -16.45 -9.05 -27.50
N PRO A 323 -16.86 -8.91 -26.22
CA PRO A 323 -17.73 -7.81 -25.77
C PRO A 323 -17.03 -6.45 -25.70
#